data_AF-A0A257PP42-F1
#
_entry.id   AF-A0A257PP42-F1
#
_cell.length_a   1.000
_cell.length_b   1.000
_cell.length_c   1.000
_cell.angle_alpha   90.00
_cell.angle_beta   90.00
_cell.angle_gamma   90.00
#
_symmetry.space_group_name_H-M   'P 1'
#
loop_
_entity.id
_entity.type
_entity.pdbx_description
1 polymer ?
#
loop_
_entity_poly.entity_id
_entity_poly.type
_entity_poly.pdbx_seq_one_letter_code
_entity_poly.pdbx_strand_id
1 'polypeptide(L)' 'MLLAIDVPVIRLLTNNPDKAEQVARYGIKVARIKNTAVNWSPHDRHYLLSKRAQAGHRLAAD' A
#
# COMPACT_ATOMS: atom_id res chain seq x y z
N MET A 1 2.76 -17.30 -5.16
CA MET A 1 3.25 -17.57 -3.80
C MET A 1 2.12 -17.73 -2.79
N LEU A 2 1.29 -16.71 -2.51
CA LEU A 2 0.21 -16.82 -1.51
C LEU A 2 -0.81 -17.94 -1.80
N LEU A 3 -1.25 -18.08 -3.06
CA LEU A 3 -2.15 -19.17 -3.45
C LEU A 3 -1.49 -20.55 -3.37
N ALA A 4 -0.16 -20.63 -3.48
CA ALA A 4 0.57 -21.89 -3.38
C ALA A 4 0.65 -22.41 -1.93
N ILE A 5 0.39 -21.54 -0.96
CA ILE A 5 0.30 -21.85 0.48
C ILE A 5 -1.13 -21.73 1.01
N ASP A 6 -2.12 -21.76 0.10
CA ASP A 6 -3.55 -21.69 0.41
C ASP A 6 -3.97 -20.44 1.23
N VAL A 7 -3.40 -19.28 0.89
CA VAL A 7 -3.80 -17.98 1.46
C VAL A 7 -4.46 -17.11 0.38
N PRO A 8 -5.77 -17.29 0.13
CA PRO A 8 -6.49 -16.51 -0.89
C PRO A 8 -6.99 -15.16 -0.38
N VAL A 9 -6.94 -14.89 0.92
CA VAL A 9 -7.42 -13.64 1.53
C VAL A 9 -6.36 -13.05 2.44
N ILE A 10 -6.07 -11.75 2.27
CA ILE A 10 -5.05 -11.04 3.06
C ILE A 10 -5.54 -9.72 3.63
N ARG A 11 -4.85 -9.27 4.68
CA ARG A 11 -4.81 -7.86 5.09
C ARG A 11 -3.59 -7.23 4.44
N LEU A 12 -3.79 -6.29 3.53
CA LEU A 12 -2.74 -5.73 2.70
C LEU A 12 -2.10 -4.52 3.38
N LEU A 13 -0.80 -4.60 3.66
CA LEU A 13 0.00 -3.46 4.11
C LEU A 13 0.48 -2.65 2.90
N THR A 14 -0.09 -1.48 2.64
CA THR A 14 0.27 -0.65 1.49
C THR A 14 -0.13 0.81 1.69
N ASN A 15 0.70 1.73 1.20
CA ASN A 15 0.33 3.14 1.04
C ASN A 15 -0.09 3.47 -0.42
N ASN A 16 0.02 2.52 -1.35
CA ASN A 16 -0.42 2.66 -2.74
C ASN A 16 -1.92 2.32 -2.86
N PRO A 17 -2.79 3.26 -3.28
CA PRO A 17 -4.23 3.03 -3.43
C PRO A 17 -4.57 1.96 -4.47
N ASP A 18 -3.80 1.85 -5.54
CA ASP A 18 -4.07 0.93 -6.66
C ASP A 18 -3.67 -0.51 -6.34
N LYS A 19 -2.87 -0.71 -5.28
CA LYS A 19 -2.27 -2.01 -4.99
C LYS A 19 -3.32 -3.07 -4.66
N ALA A 20 -4.43 -2.68 -4.05
CA ALA A 20 -5.51 -3.63 -3.74
C ALA A 20 -6.14 -4.20 -5.01
N GLU A 21 -6.39 -3.35 -6.02
CA GLU A 21 -6.93 -3.79 -7.31
C GLU A 21 -5.90 -4.66 -8.07
N GLN A 22 -4.63 -4.25 -8.08
CA GLN A 22 -3.56 -5.02 -8.72
C GLN A 22 -3.44 -6.43 -8.14
N VAL A 23 -3.53 -6.57 -6.81
CA VAL A 23 -3.47 -7.87 -6.12
C VAL A 23 -4.73 -8.70 -6.40
N ALA A 24 -5.91 -8.07 -6.46
CA ALA A 24 -7.17 -8.73 -6.78
C ALA A 24 -7.17 -9.38 -8.17
N ARG A 25 -6.49 -8.76 -9.16
CA ARG A 25 -6.33 -9.34 -10.51
C ARG A 25 -5.57 -10.67 -10.52
N TYR A 26 -4.82 -10.98 -9.48
CA TYR A 26 -4.12 -12.27 -9.31
C TYR A 26 -4.92 -13.29 -8.47
N GLY A 27 -6.22 -13.05 -8.24
CA GLY A 27 -7.09 -13.97 -7.51
C GLY A 27 -6.97 -13.89 -5.98
N ILE A 28 -6.32 -12.85 -5.45
CA ILE A 28 -6.16 -12.65 -4.00
C ILE A 28 -7.16 -11.60 -3.52
N LYS A 29 -8.02 -11.97 -2.58
CA LYS A 29 -8.97 -11.05 -1.94
C LYS A 29 -8.28 -10.19 -0.89
N VAL A 30 -8.46 -8.87 -0.98
CA VAL A 30 -8.00 -7.93 0.05
C VAL A 30 -9.15 -7.67 1.03
N ALA A 31 -9.06 -8.22 2.25
CA ALA A 31 -10.08 -8.03 3.28
C ALA A 31 -9.98 -6.65 3.97
N ARG A 32 -8.78 -6.08 4.00
CA ARG A 32 -8.51 -4.76 4.61
C ARG A 32 -7.18 -4.20 4.09
N ILE A 33 -7.12 -2.89 3.87
CA ILE A 33 -5.86 -2.17 3.70
C ILE A 33 -5.42 -1.61 5.05
N LYS A 34 -4.15 -1.80 5.41
CA LYS A 34 -3.50 -1.11 6.52
C LYS A 34 -2.36 -0.28 5.94
N ASN A 35 -2.39 1.03 6.18
CA ASN A 35 -1.31 1.90 5.76
C ASN A 35 -0.07 1.61 6.62
N THR A 36 1.11 1.71 6.02
CA THR A 36 2.38 1.59 6.72
C THR A 36 2.82 2.96 7.20
N ALA A 37 3.25 3.06 8.47
CA ALA A 37 3.95 4.24 8.94
C ALA A 37 5.17 4.47 8.05
N VAL A 38 5.35 5.71 7.60
CA VAL A 38 6.54 6.13 6.86
C VAL A 38 7.43 6.82 7.89
N ASN A 39 8.62 6.28 8.15
CA ASN A 39 9.61 7.04 8.93
C ASN A 39 10.05 8.21 8.06
N TRP A 40 9.72 9.43 8.50
CA TRP A 40 10.07 10.65 7.78
C TRP A 40 11.46 11.14 8.21
N SER A 41 12.42 11.15 7.30
CA SER A 41 13.64 11.96 7.41
C SER A 41 13.41 13.31 6.71
N PRO A 42 14.00 14.44 7.18
CA PRO A 42 13.91 15.75 6.52
C PRO A 42 14.30 15.73 5.04
N HIS A 43 15.15 14.78 4.62
CA HIS A 43 15.60 14.62 3.24
C HIS A 43 14.53 14.01 2.30
N ASP A 44 13.57 13.24 2.82
CA ASP A 44 12.57 12.54 2.00
C ASP A 44 11.34 13.40 1.69
N ARG A 45 11.26 14.62 2.29
CA ARG A 45 10.10 15.50 2.20
C ARG A 45 9.75 15.89 0.77
N HIS A 46 10.75 16.17 -0.08
CA HIS A 46 10.50 16.56 -1.46
C HIS A 46 9.98 15.37 -2.31
N TYR A 47 10.58 14.20 -2.15
CA TYR A 47 10.21 12.97 -2.85
C TYR A 47 8.78 12.50 -2.49
N LEU A 48 8.44 12.56 -1.21
CA LEU A 48 7.14 12.14 -0.70
C LEU A 48 6.01 13.15 -1.00
N LEU A 49 6.32 14.45 -1.10
CA LEU A 49 5.38 15.47 -1.59
C LEU A 49 5.05 15.25 -3.07
N SER A 50 6.04 14.92 -3.91
CA SER A 50 5.80 14.56 -5.31
C SER A 50 4.91 13.33 -5.44
N LYS A 51 5.12 12.29 -4.61
CA LYS A 51 4.25 11.10 -4.56
C LYS A 51 2.82 11.40 -4.07
N ARG A 52 2.66 12.31 -3.11
CA ARG A 52 1.32 12.74 -2.64
C ARG A 52 0.58 13.53 -3.71
N ALA A 53 1.26 14.45 -4.39
CA ALA A 53 0.66 15.33 -5.39
C ALA A 53 0.34 14.62 -6.72
N GLN A 54 1.15 13.63 -7.14
CA GLN A 54 0.97 12.96 -8.43
C GLN A 54 0.25 11.60 -8.37
N ALA A 55 0.27 10.89 -7.23
CA ALA A 55 -0.23 9.51 -7.16
C ALA A 55 -1.23 9.23 -6.01
N GLY A 56 -1.76 10.27 -5.35
CA GLY A 56 -2.87 10.12 -4.39
C GLY A 56 -2.55 9.28 -3.15
N HIS A 57 -1.27 9.06 -2.83
CA HIS A 57 -0.84 8.26 -1.69
C HIS A 57 -1.38 8.84 -0.35
N ARG A 58 -2.12 8.03 0.41
CA ARG A 58 -2.56 8.37 1.78
C ARG A 58 -1.42 8.14 2.75
N LEU A 59 -0.73 9.22 3.08
CA LEU A 59 0.25 9.26 4.16
C LEU A 59 -0.51 9.27 5.48
N ALA A 60 -0.36 8.21 6.28
CA ALA A 60 -0.77 8.29 7.68
C ALA A 60 0.27 9.17 8.38
N ALA A 61 -0.14 10.36 8.79
CA ALA A 61 0.52 11.04 9.90
C ALA A 61 0.01 10.38 11.18
N ASP A 62 0.90 10.16 12.13
CA ASP A 62 0.51 9.83 13.51
C ASP A 62 -0.41 10.91 14.09
#